data_AF-A0A100HP94-F1
#
_entry.id   AF-A0A100HP94-F1
#
_cell.length_a   1.000
_cell.length_b   1.000
_cell.length_c   1.000
_cell.angle_alpha   90.00
_cell.angle_beta   90.00
_cell.angle_gamma   90.00
#
_symmetry.space_group_name_H-M   'P 1'
#
loop_
_entity.id
_entity.type
_entity.pdbx_description
1 polymer ?
#
loop_
_entity_poly.entity_id
_entity_poly.type
_entity_poly.pdbx_seq_one_letter_code
_entity_poly.pdbx_strand_id
1 'polypeptide(L)'
;MTRLRARLRGEISTEILEAYQRAGASIHPMLDEAESRRFMLRGTDRSWWDQPRHEQLATLCLWNAFILQTLGDTLLEADAAADPDTVGFAPRVTTDQARAYYAQVAVWLERSVLAQRDPAYDLNVALPVNLPDWSPAEPCPREHLAALMAALERAQAHLTGVMVAFDAQPVLPAHAAHATRLRALFASTELESRALTQMYAPNASAELHELIEDRTRNLMADIYRLGQWLSMPILTTAEPAAALDRTPAAPPPPRAAAPAASPAPPPSPAASQATPAAAPDTPGRWLKEPWCGSDVRIRDQLKRDPRAMRALTRFWQALKNPGEALALLREAERYYSSATADLTYATRPDGTALGHSDEPPYAPIYRAVNTCEIGVFTVNPGDEFTLLRRGAHLTVVTGRFDSTPELITDAPERP
;
A
#
# COMPACT_ATOMS: atom_id res chain seq x y z
N MET A 1 30.62 -8.23 -23.21
CA MET A 1 29.66 -7.43 -24.00
C MET A 1 28.46 -6.95 -23.17
N THR A 2 28.14 -7.61 -22.05
CA THR A 2 27.09 -7.28 -21.06
C THR A 2 26.99 -5.78 -20.71
N ARG A 3 28.06 -5.14 -20.21
CA ARG A 3 28.07 -3.71 -19.82
C ARG A 3 27.69 -2.75 -20.95
N LEU A 4 28.05 -3.09 -22.19
CA LEU A 4 27.73 -2.25 -23.35
C LEU A 4 26.23 -2.36 -23.70
N ARG A 5 25.66 -3.57 -23.64
CA ARG A 5 24.23 -3.82 -23.87
C ARG A 5 23.36 -3.18 -22.78
N ALA A 6 23.72 -3.38 -21.51
CA ALA A 6 23.03 -2.76 -20.37
C ALA A 6 23.02 -1.22 -20.49
N ARG A 7 24.17 -0.63 -20.83
CA ARG A 7 24.28 0.83 -21.05
C ARG A 7 23.40 1.32 -22.20
N LEU A 8 23.28 0.56 -23.29
CA LEU A 8 22.41 0.92 -24.41
C LEU A 8 20.92 0.91 -24.05
N ARG A 9 20.54 0.19 -23.00
CA ARG A 9 19.16 0.10 -22.49
C ARG A 9 18.88 0.97 -21.28
N GLY A 10 19.88 1.70 -20.78
CA GLY A 10 19.74 2.52 -19.57
C GLY A 10 19.61 1.70 -18.28
N GLU A 11 20.03 0.43 -18.31
CA GLU A 11 20.07 -0.44 -17.13
C GLU A 11 21.22 -0.02 -16.20
N ILE A 12 21.01 -0.20 -14.91
CA ILE A 12 21.97 0.14 -13.86
C ILE A 12 22.41 -1.10 -13.10
N SER A 13 23.61 -1.06 -12.53
CA SER A 13 24.18 -2.23 -11.86
C SER A 13 23.39 -2.61 -10.61
N THR A 14 23.17 -3.92 -10.45
CA THR A 14 22.51 -4.52 -9.28
C THR A 14 23.45 -4.85 -8.14
N GLU A 15 24.76 -4.56 -8.24
CA GLU A 15 25.78 -4.95 -7.25
C GLU A 15 25.41 -4.58 -5.80
N ILE A 16 24.88 -3.38 -5.60
CA ILE A 16 24.42 -2.91 -4.27
C ILE A 16 23.20 -3.73 -3.80
N LEU A 17 22.28 -4.07 -4.70
CA LEU A 17 21.10 -4.86 -4.37
C LEU A 17 21.46 -6.30 -4.04
N GLU A 18 22.41 -6.90 -4.77
CA GLU A 18 22.94 -8.23 -4.48
C GLU A 18 23.69 -8.28 -3.13
N ALA A 19 24.29 -7.16 -2.70
CA ALA A 19 24.83 -7.03 -1.35
C ALA A 19 23.71 -7.01 -0.30
N TYR A 20 22.63 -6.27 -0.53
CA TYR A 20 21.46 -6.29 0.35
C TYR A 20 20.79 -7.67 0.41
N GLN A 21 20.62 -8.33 -0.74
CA GLN A 21 20.07 -9.67 -0.83
C GLN A 21 20.86 -10.66 0.04
N ARG A 22 22.19 -10.66 -0.08
CA ARG A 22 23.06 -11.50 0.74
C ARG A 22 23.00 -11.14 2.22
N ALA A 23 22.90 -9.86 2.56
CA ALA A 23 22.74 -9.42 3.95
C ALA A 23 21.40 -9.86 4.56
N GLY A 24 20.33 -9.90 3.77
CA GLY A 24 19.01 -10.37 4.17
C GLY A 24 18.87 -11.89 4.27
N ALA A 25 19.85 -12.68 3.79
CA ALA A 25 19.77 -14.14 3.79
C ALA A 25 19.60 -14.77 5.20
N SER A 26 19.93 -14.04 6.27
CA SER A 26 19.71 -14.48 7.65
C SER A 26 18.24 -14.53 8.06
N ILE A 27 17.31 -13.94 7.30
CA ILE A 27 15.87 -13.91 7.63
C ILE A 27 15.31 -15.33 7.72
N HIS A 28 15.61 -16.19 6.75
CA HIS A 28 15.07 -17.56 6.70
C HIS A 28 15.39 -18.37 7.97
N PRO A 29 16.68 -18.54 8.37
CA PRO A 29 16.96 -19.28 9.60
C PRO A 29 16.41 -18.61 10.86
N MET A 30 16.35 -17.27 10.92
CA MET A 30 15.75 -16.56 12.06
C MET A 30 14.23 -16.78 12.15
N LEU A 31 13.54 -16.76 11.02
CA LEU A 31 12.11 -16.99 10.94
C LEU A 31 11.77 -18.45 11.26
N ASP A 32 12.51 -19.41 10.70
CA ASP A 32 12.37 -20.84 11.01
C ASP A 32 12.57 -21.11 12.51
N GLU A 33 13.55 -20.46 13.14
CA GLU A 33 13.79 -20.57 14.58
C GLU A 33 12.61 -19.98 15.39
N ALA A 34 12.10 -18.83 14.98
CA ALA A 34 10.95 -18.19 15.60
C ALA A 34 9.67 -19.05 15.49
N GLU A 35 9.45 -19.67 14.33
CA GLU A 35 8.34 -20.58 14.10
C GLU A 35 8.50 -21.90 14.85
N SER A 36 9.72 -22.41 14.95
CA SER A 36 10.04 -23.58 15.76
C SER A 36 9.69 -23.33 17.23
N ARG A 37 10.01 -22.16 17.78
CA ARG A 37 9.58 -21.78 19.15
C ARG A 37 8.07 -21.79 19.31
N ARG A 38 7.32 -21.31 18.32
CA ARG A 38 5.84 -21.41 18.34
C ARG A 38 5.37 -22.85 18.30
N PHE A 39 6.00 -23.67 17.46
CA PHE A 39 5.67 -25.08 17.34
C PHE A 39 5.86 -25.84 18.67
N MET A 40 6.89 -25.47 19.45
CA MET A 40 7.15 -26.04 20.77
C MET A 40 6.07 -25.75 21.82
N LEU A 41 5.11 -24.86 21.56
CA LEU A 41 3.93 -24.68 22.41
C LEU A 41 2.96 -25.87 22.33
N ARG A 42 3.06 -26.71 21.29
CA ARG A 42 2.24 -27.91 21.15
C ARG A 42 2.42 -28.83 22.37
N GLY A 43 1.29 -29.26 22.94
CA GLY A 43 1.28 -30.11 24.13
C GLY A 43 1.51 -29.36 25.45
N THR A 44 1.60 -28.03 25.42
CA THR A 44 1.52 -27.18 26.61
C THR A 44 0.11 -26.60 26.75
N ASP A 45 -0.22 -26.07 27.94
CA ASP A 45 -1.47 -25.34 28.17
C ASP A 45 -1.46 -23.92 27.58
N ARG A 46 -0.39 -23.54 26.86
CA ARG A 46 -0.26 -22.22 26.21
C ARG A 46 -0.78 -22.28 24.78
N SER A 47 -1.59 -21.29 24.44
CA SER A 47 -2.10 -21.08 23.08
C SER A 47 -1.21 -20.13 22.27
N TRP A 48 -1.56 -19.97 21.00
CA TRP A 48 -0.92 -19.02 20.07
C TRP A 48 -0.95 -17.57 20.58
N TRP A 49 -1.94 -17.20 21.41
CA TRP A 49 -2.09 -15.87 22.01
C TRP A 49 -1.28 -15.67 23.28
N ASP A 50 -0.86 -16.76 23.94
CA ASP A 50 -0.18 -16.73 25.25
C ASP A 50 1.34 -16.55 25.13
N GLN A 51 1.86 -16.42 23.91
CA GLN A 51 3.27 -16.09 23.69
C GLN A 51 3.61 -14.74 24.31
N PRO A 52 4.81 -14.58 24.92
CA PRO A 52 5.26 -13.28 25.37
C PRO A 52 5.21 -12.25 24.25
N ARG A 53 4.73 -11.04 24.56
CA ARG A 53 4.54 -9.96 23.57
C ARG A 53 5.80 -9.69 22.73
N HIS A 54 6.97 -9.70 23.36
CA HIS A 54 8.24 -9.45 22.69
C HIS A 54 8.61 -10.55 21.68
N GLU A 55 8.24 -11.81 21.93
CA GLU A 55 8.41 -12.90 20.97
C GLU A 55 7.43 -12.75 19.78
N GLN A 56 6.17 -12.39 20.05
CA GLN A 56 5.20 -12.10 18.99
C GLN A 56 5.68 -10.96 18.09
N LEU A 57 6.20 -9.89 18.71
CA LEU A 57 6.75 -8.72 18.03
C LEU A 57 7.98 -9.07 17.20
N ALA A 58 8.89 -9.87 17.75
CA ALA A 58 10.09 -10.32 17.06
C ALA A 58 9.73 -11.09 15.78
N THR A 59 8.78 -12.01 15.87
CA THR A 59 8.35 -12.79 14.71
C THR A 59 7.53 -11.98 13.71
N LEU A 60 6.73 -11.01 14.16
CA LEU A 60 6.05 -10.06 13.27
C LEU A 60 7.08 -9.28 12.44
N CYS A 61 8.16 -8.83 13.07
CA CYS A 61 9.25 -8.14 12.37
C CYS A 61 9.95 -9.06 11.36
N LEU A 62 10.17 -10.34 11.70
CA LEU A 62 10.74 -11.32 10.77
C LEU A 62 9.81 -11.61 9.59
N TRP A 63 8.51 -11.73 9.84
CA TRP A 63 7.50 -11.87 8.78
C TRP A 63 7.54 -10.66 7.82
N ASN A 64 7.60 -9.45 8.38
CA ASN A 64 7.68 -8.24 7.59
C ASN A 64 8.94 -8.22 6.71
N ALA A 65 10.10 -8.57 7.29
CA ALA A 65 11.35 -8.67 6.55
C ALA A 65 11.29 -9.74 5.47
N PHE A 66 10.71 -10.92 5.76
CA PHE A 66 10.59 -12.04 4.83
C PHE A 66 9.80 -11.68 3.57
N ILE A 67 8.64 -11.03 3.72
CA ILE A 67 7.84 -10.64 2.54
C ILE A 67 8.57 -9.61 1.69
N LEU A 68 9.22 -8.61 2.31
CA LEU A 68 9.95 -7.58 1.60
C LEU A 68 11.19 -8.14 0.88
N GLN A 69 11.93 -9.03 1.55
CA GLN A 69 13.05 -9.76 0.95
C GLN A 69 12.57 -10.59 -0.24
N THR A 70 11.47 -11.34 -0.07
CA THR A 70 10.89 -12.17 -1.13
C THR A 70 10.51 -11.34 -2.36
N LEU A 71 9.87 -10.18 -2.15
CA LEU A 71 9.50 -9.26 -3.23
C LEU A 71 10.72 -8.67 -3.95
N GLY A 72 11.77 -8.29 -3.21
CA GLY A 72 13.02 -7.79 -3.80
C GLY A 72 13.74 -8.88 -4.60
N ASP A 73 13.83 -10.09 -4.05
CA ASP A 73 14.52 -11.21 -4.65
C ASP A 73 13.86 -11.65 -5.96
N THR A 74 12.53 -11.82 -5.96
CA THR A 74 11.83 -12.26 -7.17
C THR A 74 11.86 -11.21 -8.29
N LEU A 75 11.96 -9.92 -7.97
CA LEU A 75 12.17 -8.86 -8.97
C LEU A 75 13.50 -9.03 -9.70
N LEU A 76 14.59 -9.25 -8.96
CA LEU A 76 15.91 -9.45 -9.55
C LEU A 76 16.01 -10.78 -10.30
N GLU A 77 15.40 -11.84 -9.76
CA GLU A 77 15.36 -13.15 -10.42
C GLU A 77 14.57 -13.12 -11.73
N ALA A 78 13.40 -12.46 -11.76
CA ALA A 78 12.58 -12.35 -12.96
C ALA A 78 13.28 -11.54 -14.05
N ASP A 79 13.96 -10.45 -13.67
CA ASP A 79 14.76 -9.62 -14.59
C ASP A 79 15.91 -10.42 -15.20
N ALA A 80 16.69 -11.12 -14.36
CA ALA A 80 17.78 -11.99 -14.81
C ALA A 80 17.30 -13.15 -15.70
N ALA A 81 16.11 -13.69 -15.43
CA ALA A 81 15.50 -14.75 -16.25
C ALA A 81 14.98 -14.24 -17.59
N ALA A 82 14.49 -13.00 -17.64
CA ALA A 82 13.97 -12.38 -18.85
C ALA A 82 15.09 -11.98 -19.83
N ASP A 83 16.22 -11.49 -19.32
CA ASP A 83 17.41 -11.22 -20.14
C ASP A 83 18.71 -11.76 -19.52
N PRO A 84 19.08 -13.02 -19.83
CA PRO A 84 20.31 -13.62 -19.34
C PRO A 84 21.59 -12.92 -19.82
N ASP A 85 21.53 -12.10 -20.86
CA ASP A 85 22.71 -11.42 -21.42
C ASP A 85 23.08 -10.14 -20.65
N THR A 86 22.22 -9.66 -19.76
CA THR A 86 22.41 -8.45 -18.93
C THR A 86 22.44 -8.73 -17.43
N VAL A 87 22.54 -10.00 -16.99
CA VAL A 87 22.69 -10.37 -15.57
C VAL A 87 23.74 -9.50 -14.85
N GLY A 88 23.38 -8.96 -13.69
CA GLY A 88 24.15 -7.96 -12.94
C GLY A 88 23.76 -6.51 -13.24
N PHE A 89 22.77 -6.30 -14.12
CA PHE A 89 22.15 -5.04 -14.46
C PHE A 89 20.64 -5.22 -14.54
N ALA A 90 19.89 -4.19 -14.13
CA ALA A 90 18.44 -4.18 -14.21
C ALA A 90 17.91 -2.80 -14.62
N PRO A 91 16.70 -2.70 -15.16
CA PRO A 91 16.02 -1.43 -15.39
C PRO A 91 15.95 -0.60 -14.11
N ARG A 92 15.99 0.73 -14.25
CA ARG A 92 15.93 1.66 -13.11
C ARG A 92 14.68 1.44 -12.25
N VAL A 93 13.52 1.22 -12.87
CA VAL A 93 12.27 0.93 -12.15
C VAL A 93 12.39 -0.31 -11.25
N THR A 94 12.97 -1.40 -11.77
CA THR A 94 13.21 -2.64 -11.02
C THR A 94 14.17 -2.38 -9.87
N THR A 95 15.24 -1.64 -10.13
CA THR A 95 16.28 -1.33 -9.15
C THR A 95 15.74 -0.45 -8.02
N ASP A 96 14.98 0.59 -8.34
CA ASP A 96 14.40 1.51 -7.37
C ASP A 96 13.37 0.80 -6.49
N GLN A 97 12.53 -0.06 -7.08
CA GLN A 97 11.57 -0.87 -6.34
C GLN A 97 12.25 -1.88 -5.39
N ALA A 98 13.20 -2.67 -5.90
CA ALA A 98 13.91 -3.66 -5.09
C ALA A 98 14.71 -2.98 -3.96
N ARG A 99 15.32 -1.82 -4.24
CA ARG A 99 15.99 -1.00 -3.21
C ARG A 99 15.03 -0.59 -2.10
N ALA A 100 13.82 -0.13 -2.43
CA ALA A 100 12.83 0.29 -1.45
C ALA A 100 12.44 -0.85 -0.50
N TYR A 101 12.34 -2.09 -1.01
CA TYR A 101 12.09 -3.27 -0.18
C TYR A 101 13.29 -3.63 0.69
N TYR A 102 14.49 -3.77 0.11
CA TYR A 102 15.69 -4.14 0.85
C TYR A 102 16.08 -3.12 1.94
N ALA A 103 15.84 -1.83 1.70
CA ALA A 103 16.09 -0.80 2.71
C ALA A 103 15.28 -1.04 3.99
N GLN A 104 14.06 -1.58 3.87
CA GLN A 104 13.21 -1.88 5.01
C GLN A 104 13.53 -3.23 5.66
N VAL A 105 14.07 -4.20 4.91
CA VAL A 105 14.48 -5.51 5.45
C VAL A 105 15.42 -5.35 6.65
N ALA A 106 16.48 -4.54 6.51
CA ALA A 106 17.45 -4.33 7.58
C ALA A 106 16.81 -3.72 8.85
N VAL A 107 15.91 -2.76 8.67
CA VAL A 107 15.18 -2.11 9.77
C VAL A 107 14.30 -3.13 10.51
N TRP A 108 13.59 -3.99 9.79
CA TRP A 108 12.76 -5.03 10.40
C TRP A 108 13.59 -6.12 11.10
N LEU A 109 14.73 -6.51 10.53
CA LEU A 109 15.67 -7.43 11.18
C LEU A 109 16.20 -6.87 12.51
N GLU A 110 16.64 -5.61 12.52
CA GLU A 110 17.10 -4.94 13.75
C GLU A 110 16.01 -4.92 14.82
N ARG A 111 14.78 -4.52 14.45
CA ARG A 111 13.61 -4.52 15.35
C ARG A 111 13.33 -5.91 15.92
N SER A 112 13.50 -6.96 15.12
CA SER A 112 13.35 -8.33 15.62
C SER A 112 14.40 -8.66 16.68
N VAL A 113 15.67 -8.33 16.43
CA VAL A 113 16.76 -8.57 17.40
C VAL A 113 16.55 -7.78 18.69
N LEU A 114 16.09 -6.53 18.61
CA LEU A 114 15.78 -5.71 19.78
C LEU A 114 14.63 -6.32 20.59
N ALA A 115 13.53 -6.71 19.93
CA ALA A 115 12.41 -7.38 20.57
C ALA A 115 12.81 -8.71 21.25
N GLN A 116 13.75 -9.46 20.67
CA GLN A 116 14.25 -10.70 21.28
C GLN A 116 15.11 -10.47 22.52
N ARG A 117 15.81 -9.33 22.60
CA ARG A 117 16.77 -9.03 23.68
C ARG A 117 16.16 -8.25 24.83
N ASP A 118 15.13 -7.47 24.56
CA ASP A 118 14.47 -6.61 25.54
C ASP A 118 12.97 -6.92 25.60
N PRO A 119 12.49 -7.62 26.65
CA PRO A 119 11.07 -7.91 26.84
C PRO A 119 10.16 -6.68 26.93
N ALA A 120 10.72 -5.50 27.25
CA ALA A 120 10.00 -4.24 27.33
C ALA A 120 10.04 -3.45 26.01
N TYR A 121 10.78 -3.93 25.00
CA TYR A 121 10.87 -3.27 23.71
C TYR A 121 9.50 -3.11 23.05
N ASP A 122 9.29 -1.95 22.45
CA ASP A 122 8.10 -1.65 21.67
C ASP A 122 8.45 -0.97 20.34
N LEU A 123 7.55 -1.11 19.37
CA LEU A 123 7.72 -0.48 18.06
C LEU A 123 7.29 0.98 18.09
N ASN A 124 8.09 1.81 17.42
CA ASN A 124 7.76 3.21 17.14
C ASN A 124 6.97 3.38 15.83
N VAL A 125 6.22 2.36 15.42
CA VAL A 125 5.40 2.35 14.20
C VAL A 125 4.02 1.78 14.49
N ALA A 126 3.01 2.32 13.81
CA ALA A 126 1.64 1.82 13.91
C ALA A 126 1.54 0.43 13.29
N LEU A 127 0.84 -0.48 14.00
CA LEU A 127 0.56 -1.84 13.54
C LEU A 127 -0.95 -2.00 13.27
N PRO A 128 -1.36 -2.85 12.29
CA PRO A 128 -0.49 -3.51 11.32
C PRO A 128 0.10 -2.52 10.32
N VAL A 129 1.32 -2.78 9.84
CA VAL A 129 1.95 -1.98 8.79
C VAL A 129 1.43 -2.36 7.41
N ASN A 130 1.34 -1.39 6.51
CA ASN A 130 1.04 -1.64 5.10
C ASN A 130 2.33 -2.03 4.36
N LEU A 131 2.18 -2.74 3.23
CA LEU A 131 3.29 -2.90 2.30
C LEU A 131 3.74 -1.51 1.80
N PRO A 132 5.04 -1.34 1.50
CA PRO A 132 5.54 -0.14 0.85
C PRO A 132 4.87 0.06 -0.51
N ASP A 133 4.79 1.31 -0.94
CA ASP A 133 4.16 1.61 -2.23
C ASP A 133 4.90 0.97 -3.39
N TRP A 134 4.10 0.57 -4.39
CA TRP A 134 4.60 0.07 -5.65
C TRP A 134 5.03 1.26 -6.53
N SER A 135 6.12 1.08 -7.26
CA SER A 135 6.67 2.02 -8.21
C SER A 135 5.63 2.31 -9.28
N PRO A 136 5.39 3.59 -9.62
CA PRO A 136 4.29 4.01 -10.49
C PRO A 136 4.54 3.73 -11.98
N ALA A 137 5.33 2.71 -12.33
CA ALA A 137 5.63 2.39 -13.71
C ALA A 137 4.37 1.91 -14.44
N GLU A 138 3.94 2.67 -15.44
CA GLU A 138 2.80 2.36 -16.28
C GLU A 138 3.20 2.37 -17.76
N PRO A 139 2.96 1.27 -18.49
CA PRO A 139 2.47 -0.03 -18.00
C PRO A 139 3.52 -0.73 -17.12
N CYS A 140 3.07 -1.61 -16.22
CA CYS A 140 3.95 -2.46 -15.44
C CYS A 140 4.76 -3.37 -16.37
N PRO A 141 6.08 -3.52 -16.15
CA PRO A 141 6.87 -4.48 -16.91
C PRO A 141 6.34 -5.90 -16.78
N ARG A 142 6.43 -6.71 -17.84
CA ARG A 142 5.98 -8.12 -17.81
C ARG A 142 6.74 -8.93 -16.74
N GLU A 143 8.01 -8.60 -16.60
CA GLU A 143 8.96 -9.15 -15.65
C GLU A 143 8.53 -8.86 -14.21
N HIS A 144 7.93 -7.68 -13.95
CA HIS A 144 7.43 -7.32 -12.62
C HIS A 144 6.20 -8.16 -12.24
N LEU A 145 5.28 -8.41 -13.18
CA LEU A 145 4.17 -9.33 -12.91
C LEU A 145 4.67 -10.76 -12.65
N ALA A 146 5.63 -11.24 -13.45
CA ALA A 146 6.24 -12.54 -13.24
C ALA A 146 6.90 -12.65 -11.85
N ALA A 147 7.66 -11.62 -11.44
CA ALA A 147 8.24 -11.50 -10.11
C ALA A 147 7.18 -11.51 -9.00
N LEU A 148 6.08 -10.79 -9.21
CA LEU A 148 5.00 -10.68 -8.24
C LEU A 148 4.24 -12.01 -8.07
N MET A 149 4.01 -12.75 -9.16
CA MET A 149 3.43 -14.09 -9.12
C MET A 149 4.36 -15.09 -8.40
N ALA A 150 5.67 -15.03 -8.66
CA ALA A 150 6.65 -15.85 -7.95
C ALA A 150 6.73 -15.52 -6.45
N ALA A 151 6.64 -14.23 -6.09
CA ALA A 151 6.58 -13.81 -4.71
C ALA A 151 5.30 -14.28 -4.01
N LEU A 152 4.16 -14.19 -4.70
CA LEU A 152 2.88 -14.71 -4.21
C LEU A 152 2.98 -16.20 -3.90
N GLU A 153 3.55 -17.00 -4.79
CA GLU A 153 3.72 -18.44 -4.59
C GLU A 153 4.57 -18.74 -3.34
N ARG A 154 5.73 -18.07 -3.20
CA ARG A 154 6.63 -18.25 -2.04
C ARG A 154 5.98 -17.82 -0.73
N ALA A 155 5.33 -16.66 -0.73
CA ALA A 155 4.65 -16.12 0.45
C ALA A 155 3.47 -17.00 0.87
N GLN A 156 2.68 -17.48 -0.08
CA GLN A 156 1.55 -18.36 0.17
C GLN A 156 2.01 -19.72 0.71
N ALA A 157 3.06 -20.31 0.15
CA ALA A 157 3.60 -21.59 0.62
C ALA A 157 4.05 -21.49 2.10
N HIS A 158 4.74 -20.41 2.45
CA HIS A 158 5.17 -20.19 3.83
C HIS A 158 3.97 -19.94 4.76
N LEU A 159 3.03 -19.09 4.35
CA LEU A 159 1.80 -18.82 5.09
C LEU A 159 0.99 -20.09 5.36
N THR A 160 0.89 -21.00 4.37
CA THR A 160 0.25 -22.31 4.54
C THR A 160 0.96 -23.13 5.64
N GLY A 161 2.29 -23.11 5.69
CA GLY A 161 3.06 -23.74 6.77
C GLY A 161 2.72 -23.19 8.15
N VAL A 162 2.68 -21.85 8.29
CA VAL A 162 2.28 -21.17 9.52
C VAL A 162 0.85 -21.54 9.92
N MET A 163 -0.06 -21.60 8.95
CA MET A 163 -1.46 -21.92 9.21
C MET A 163 -1.66 -23.37 9.69
N VAL A 164 -0.94 -24.32 9.10
CA VAL A 164 -0.91 -25.72 9.59
C VAL A 164 -0.36 -25.79 11.02
N ALA A 165 0.66 -24.99 11.34
CA ALA A 165 1.19 -24.90 12.69
C ALA A 165 0.16 -24.33 13.67
N PHE A 166 -0.54 -23.27 13.26
CA PHE A 166 -1.61 -22.59 13.99
C PHE A 166 -2.80 -23.51 14.29
N ASP A 167 -3.29 -24.24 13.29
CA ASP A 167 -4.47 -25.11 13.43
C ASP A 167 -4.23 -26.35 14.30
N ALA A 168 -2.98 -26.73 14.49
CA ALA A 168 -2.62 -27.84 15.37
C ALA A 168 -2.57 -27.46 16.86
N GLN A 169 -2.74 -26.18 17.21
CA GLN A 169 -2.74 -25.72 18.60
C GLN A 169 -4.16 -25.57 19.15
N PRO A 170 -4.37 -25.82 20.46
CA PRO A 170 -5.65 -25.54 21.09
C PRO A 170 -5.95 -24.04 21.04
N VAL A 171 -7.16 -23.71 20.63
CA VAL A 171 -7.69 -22.33 20.68
C VAL A 171 -8.59 -22.22 21.89
N LEU A 172 -8.23 -21.34 22.83
CA LEU A 172 -9.06 -21.07 24.00
C LEU A 172 -10.40 -20.43 23.59
N PRO A 173 -11.50 -20.66 24.32
CA PRO A 173 -12.81 -20.10 23.97
C PRO A 173 -12.81 -18.57 23.77
N ALA A 174 -12.00 -17.84 24.54
CA ALA A 174 -11.85 -16.39 24.43
C ALA A 174 -11.30 -15.93 23.07
N HIS A 175 -10.60 -16.80 22.33
CA HIS A 175 -9.97 -16.50 21.04
C HIS A 175 -10.65 -17.21 19.85
N ALA A 176 -11.72 -17.97 20.09
CA ALA A 176 -12.38 -18.79 19.05
C ALA A 176 -12.90 -17.96 17.86
N ALA A 177 -13.45 -16.76 18.12
CA ALA A 177 -13.91 -15.86 17.07
C ALA A 177 -12.76 -15.33 16.20
N HIS A 178 -11.66 -14.91 16.83
CA HIS A 178 -10.47 -14.42 16.12
C HIS A 178 -9.81 -15.54 15.30
N ALA A 179 -9.70 -16.75 15.85
CA ALA A 179 -9.14 -17.90 15.13
C ALA A 179 -10.00 -18.28 13.91
N THR A 180 -11.33 -18.30 14.07
CA THR A 180 -12.26 -18.52 12.94
C THR A 180 -12.07 -17.46 11.85
N ARG A 181 -11.87 -16.20 12.24
CA ARG A 181 -11.63 -15.11 11.30
C ARG A 181 -10.30 -15.26 10.54
N LEU A 182 -9.21 -15.59 11.23
CA LEU A 182 -7.91 -15.85 10.59
C LEU A 182 -8.00 -17.00 9.58
N ARG A 183 -8.73 -18.07 9.93
CA ARG A 183 -9.02 -19.18 9.00
C ARG A 183 -9.79 -18.74 7.76
N ALA A 184 -10.82 -17.93 7.94
CA ALA A 184 -11.62 -17.42 6.82
C ALA A 184 -10.79 -16.53 5.89
N LEU A 185 -9.96 -15.64 6.46
CA LEU A 185 -9.05 -14.78 5.70
C LEU A 185 -8.02 -15.61 4.93
N PHE A 186 -7.38 -16.58 5.58
CA PHE A 186 -6.44 -17.49 4.95
C PHE A 186 -7.08 -18.30 3.80
N ALA A 187 -8.26 -18.87 4.01
CA ALA A 187 -8.98 -19.59 2.96
C ALA A 187 -9.31 -18.67 1.76
N SER A 188 -9.62 -17.40 2.02
CA SER A 188 -9.84 -16.40 0.97
C SER A 188 -8.55 -16.11 0.19
N THR A 189 -7.41 -15.96 0.86
CA THR A 189 -6.13 -15.72 0.17
C THR A 189 -5.70 -16.93 -0.67
N GLU A 190 -5.91 -18.15 -0.17
CA GLU A 190 -5.63 -19.38 -0.94
C GLU A 190 -6.50 -19.50 -2.20
N LEU A 191 -7.79 -19.20 -2.08
CA LEU A 191 -8.72 -19.24 -3.21
C LEU A 191 -8.32 -18.22 -4.29
N GLU A 192 -8.06 -16.98 -3.88
CA GLU A 192 -7.64 -15.90 -4.77
C GLU A 192 -6.29 -16.20 -5.43
N SER A 193 -5.31 -16.68 -4.65
CA SER A 193 -3.98 -17.07 -5.14
C SER A 193 -4.10 -18.13 -6.24
N ARG A 194 -4.88 -19.19 -6.00
CA ARG A 194 -5.13 -20.25 -7.00
C ARG A 194 -5.79 -19.71 -8.26
N ALA A 195 -6.77 -18.82 -8.11
CA ALA A 195 -7.44 -18.21 -9.26
C ALA A 195 -6.47 -17.37 -10.11
N LEU A 196 -5.64 -16.53 -9.47
CA LEU A 196 -4.65 -15.71 -10.17
C LEU A 196 -3.59 -16.55 -10.87
N THR A 197 -3.09 -17.61 -10.23
CA THR A 197 -2.15 -18.55 -10.85
C THR A 197 -2.74 -19.24 -12.07
N GLN A 198 -4.02 -19.60 -12.04
CA GLN A 198 -4.72 -20.18 -13.20
C GLN A 198 -4.98 -19.18 -14.32
N MET A 199 -5.17 -17.89 -13.98
CA MET A 199 -5.36 -16.82 -14.95
C MET A 199 -4.04 -16.35 -15.60
N TYR A 200 -2.92 -16.49 -14.88
CA TYR A 200 -1.63 -15.98 -15.31
C TYR A 200 -1.10 -16.73 -16.53
N ALA A 201 -0.75 -15.97 -17.56
CA ALA A 201 -0.06 -16.43 -18.74
C ALA A 201 1.04 -15.41 -19.13
N PRO A 202 2.28 -15.84 -19.40
CA PRO A 202 3.38 -14.92 -19.74
C PRO A 202 3.08 -13.99 -20.92
N ASN A 203 2.25 -14.45 -21.86
CA ASN A 203 1.84 -13.73 -23.07
C ASN A 203 0.41 -13.20 -22.99
N ALA A 204 -0.11 -12.94 -21.79
CA ALA A 204 -1.42 -12.33 -21.60
C ALA A 204 -1.57 -11.00 -22.34
N SER A 205 -2.81 -10.66 -22.69
CA SER A 205 -3.17 -9.32 -23.20
C SER A 205 -2.83 -8.25 -22.17
N ALA A 206 -2.65 -7.00 -22.60
CA ALA A 206 -2.37 -5.89 -21.69
C ALA A 206 -3.48 -5.72 -20.63
N GLU A 207 -4.74 -5.82 -21.03
CA GLU A 207 -5.88 -5.73 -20.10
C GLU A 207 -5.87 -6.85 -19.05
N LEU A 208 -5.55 -8.09 -19.45
CA LEU A 208 -5.45 -9.22 -18.52
C LEU A 208 -4.22 -9.08 -17.61
N HIS A 209 -3.11 -8.56 -18.15
CA HIS A 209 -1.90 -8.28 -17.39
C HIS A 209 -2.18 -7.29 -16.25
N GLU A 210 -2.76 -6.13 -16.56
CA GLU A 210 -3.12 -5.10 -15.57
C GLU A 210 -4.11 -5.65 -14.51
N LEU A 211 -5.12 -6.42 -14.95
CA LEU A 211 -6.06 -7.05 -14.03
C LEU A 211 -5.39 -8.00 -13.03
N ILE A 212 -4.50 -8.86 -13.52
CA ILE A 212 -3.78 -9.81 -12.66
C ILE A 212 -2.83 -9.05 -11.74
N GLU A 213 -2.09 -8.07 -12.26
CA GLU A 213 -1.20 -7.22 -11.48
C GLU A 213 -1.91 -6.56 -10.29
N ASP A 214 -3.02 -5.86 -10.53
CA ASP A 214 -3.77 -5.17 -9.48
C ASP A 214 -4.29 -6.14 -8.42
N ARG A 215 -4.83 -7.29 -8.84
CA ARG A 215 -5.33 -8.31 -7.91
C ARG A 215 -4.20 -8.95 -7.12
N THR A 216 -3.07 -9.26 -7.75
CA THR A 216 -1.92 -9.86 -7.06
C THR A 216 -1.29 -8.87 -6.07
N ARG A 217 -1.22 -7.56 -6.39
CA ARG A 217 -0.75 -6.54 -5.44
C ARG A 217 -1.64 -6.47 -4.20
N ASN A 218 -2.96 -6.45 -4.41
CA ASN A 218 -3.93 -6.44 -3.31
C ASN A 218 -3.82 -7.71 -2.46
N LEU A 219 -3.74 -8.88 -3.11
CA LEU A 219 -3.59 -10.16 -2.41
C LEU A 219 -2.28 -10.23 -1.61
N MET A 220 -1.16 -9.74 -2.16
CA MET A 220 0.10 -9.66 -1.43
C MET A 220 0.00 -8.76 -0.20
N ALA A 221 -0.72 -7.64 -0.28
CA ALA A 221 -0.98 -6.78 0.87
C ALA A 221 -1.85 -7.47 1.94
N ASP A 222 -2.78 -8.33 1.53
CA ASP A 222 -3.62 -9.10 2.44
C ASP A 222 -2.83 -10.25 3.09
N ILE A 223 -1.98 -10.96 2.35
CA ILE A 223 -1.03 -11.95 2.88
C ILE A 223 -0.09 -11.29 3.89
N TYR A 224 0.47 -10.13 3.53
CA TYR A 224 1.36 -9.37 4.42
C TYR A 224 0.69 -9.02 5.75
N ARG A 225 -0.56 -8.55 5.73
CA ARG A 225 -1.35 -8.29 6.95
C ARG A 225 -1.68 -9.56 7.72
N LEU A 226 -2.10 -10.61 7.03
CA LEU A 226 -2.49 -11.86 7.66
C LEU A 226 -1.33 -12.49 8.43
N GLY A 227 -0.12 -12.50 7.89
CA GLY A 227 1.04 -12.99 8.63
C GLY A 227 1.47 -12.08 9.80
N GLN A 228 1.18 -10.77 9.75
CA GLN A 228 1.33 -9.90 10.93
C GLN A 228 0.34 -10.29 12.03
N TRP A 229 -0.93 -10.57 11.68
CA TRP A 229 -1.92 -11.03 12.65
C TRP A 229 -1.63 -12.42 13.21
N LEU A 230 -1.19 -13.36 12.37
CA LEU A 230 -0.73 -14.66 12.84
C LEU A 230 0.52 -14.52 13.72
N SER A 231 1.35 -13.51 13.47
CA SER A 231 2.54 -13.30 14.27
C SER A 231 2.28 -12.61 15.60
N MET A 232 1.33 -11.68 15.63
CA MET A 232 0.95 -10.93 16.81
C MET A 232 -0.59 -10.88 16.92
N PRO A 233 -1.23 -11.97 17.39
CA PRO A 233 -2.68 -12.11 17.35
C PRO A 233 -3.47 -11.06 18.11
N ILE A 234 -2.86 -10.37 19.08
CA ILE A 234 -3.48 -9.25 19.78
C ILE A 234 -3.91 -8.13 18.82
N LEU A 235 -3.25 -8.00 17.66
CA LEU A 235 -3.64 -7.04 16.62
C LEU A 235 -5.05 -7.30 16.06
N THR A 236 -5.53 -8.55 16.09
CA THR A 236 -6.90 -8.89 15.66
C THR A 236 -7.97 -8.43 16.63
N THR A 237 -7.59 -8.06 17.86
CA THR A 237 -8.50 -7.56 18.90
C THR A 237 -8.62 -6.05 18.91
N ALA A 238 -7.59 -5.36 18.39
CA ALA A 238 -7.51 -3.90 18.35
C ALA A 238 -8.18 -3.27 17.12
N GLU A 239 -8.30 -4.02 16.00
CA GLU A 239 -9.02 -3.49 14.84
C GLU A 239 -10.53 -3.46 15.06
N PRO A 240 -11.22 -2.33 14.79
CA PRO A 240 -12.67 -2.30 14.79
C PRO A 240 -13.20 -3.29 13.76
N ALA A 241 -14.22 -4.07 14.13
CA ALA A 241 -14.74 -5.19 13.35
C ALA A 241 -15.02 -4.88 11.87
N ALA A 242 -15.32 -3.61 11.54
CA ALA A 242 -15.58 -3.12 10.18
C ALA A 242 -14.34 -3.05 9.25
N ALA A 243 -13.12 -2.92 9.78
CA ALA A 243 -11.89 -2.90 8.95
C ALA A 243 -11.56 -4.28 8.36
N LEU A 244 -11.99 -5.33 9.05
CA LEU A 244 -11.74 -6.74 8.75
C LEU A 244 -12.87 -7.43 7.96
N ASP A 245 -14.02 -6.76 7.79
CA ASP A 245 -15.19 -7.29 7.05
C ASP A 245 -15.18 -6.92 5.56
N ARG A 246 -13.99 -6.84 4.93
CA ARG A 246 -13.93 -6.75 3.47
C ARG A 246 -14.50 -8.04 2.88
N THR A 247 -15.78 -7.99 2.52
CA THR A 247 -16.41 -8.99 1.67
C THR A 247 -15.62 -9.07 0.38
N PRO A 248 -15.31 -10.26 -0.17
CA PRO A 248 -14.64 -10.38 -1.45
C PRO A 248 -15.35 -9.49 -2.47
N ALA A 249 -14.60 -8.57 -3.08
CA ALA A 249 -15.18 -7.66 -4.06
C ALA A 249 -15.81 -8.50 -5.17
N ALA A 250 -17.11 -8.28 -5.42
CA ALA A 250 -17.78 -8.93 -6.54
C ALA A 250 -16.97 -8.65 -7.82
N PRO A 251 -16.82 -9.65 -8.71
CA PRO A 251 -16.11 -9.44 -9.96
C PRO A 251 -16.71 -8.23 -10.67
N PRO A 252 -15.88 -7.30 -11.19
CA PRO A 252 -16.40 -6.14 -11.90
C PRO A 252 -17.28 -6.63 -13.06
N PRO A 253 -18.45 -6.01 -13.29
CA PRO A 253 -19.28 -6.39 -14.42
C PRO A 253 -18.44 -6.26 -15.71
N PRO A 254 -18.61 -7.19 -16.68
CA PRO A 254 -17.90 -7.09 -17.94
C PRO A 254 -18.18 -5.73 -18.56
N ARG A 255 -17.10 -5.00 -18.84
CA ARG A 255 -17.16 -3.68 -19.45
C ARG A 255 -17.84 -3.84 -20.81
N ALA A 256 -19.10 -3.44 -20.90
CA ALA A 256 -19.86 -3.53 -22.13
C ALA A 256 -19.07 -2.83 -23.24
N ALA A 257 -18.74 -3.59 -24.29
CA ALA A 257 -18.08 -3.07 -25.47
C ALA A 257 -18.85 -1.83 -25.96
N ALA A 258 -18.13 -0.75 -26.21
CA ALA A 258 -18.71 0.47 -26.73
C ALA A 258 -19.54 0.14 -27.99
N PRO A 259 -20.83 0.51 -28.05
CA PRO A 259 -21.63 0.24 -29.23
C PRO A 259 -21.04 1.00 -30.41
N ALA A 260 -20.78 0.27 -31.49
CA ALA A 260 -20.40 0.82 -32.78
C ALA A 260 -21.42 1.91 -33.19
N ALA A 261 -20.89 3.05 -33.61
CA ALA A 261 -21.65 4.21 -34.02
C ALA A 261 -22.67 3.85 -35.12
N SER A 262 -23.95 3.89 -34.77
CA SER A 262 -25.04 3.96 -35.74
C SER A 262 -25.36 5.43 -36.05
N PRO A 263 -25.73 5.77 -37.30
CA PRO A 263 -25.85 7.13 -37.78
C PRO A 263 -27.10 7.85 -37.25
N ALA A 264 -26.97 9.17 -37.16
CA ALA A 264 -27.93 10.10 -36.56
C ALA A 264 -29.32 10.10 -37.22
N PRO A 265 -30.42 10.21 -36.43
CA PRO A 265 -31.74 10.56 -36.95
C PRO A 265 -31.95 12.09 -37.01
N PRO A 266 -32.87 12.58 -37.88
CA PRO A 266 -33.13 14.01 -38.06
C PRO A 266 -33.98 14.62 -36.94
N PRO A 267 -34.02 15.95 -36.81
CA PRO A 267 -34.67 16.62 -35.68
C PRO A 267 -36.18 16.73 -35.89
N SER A 268 -36.94 16.56 -34.82
CA SER A 268 -38.33 17.04 -34.74
C SER A 268 -38.71 17.45 -33.31
N PRO A 269 -39.69 18.35 -33.15
CA PRO A 269 -39.59 19.45 -32.20
C PRO A 269 -40.46 19.27 -30.95
N ALA A 270 -40.05 20.02 -29.91
CA ALA A 270 -40.81 20.59 -28.80
C ALA A 270 -42.08 19.85 -28.30
N ALA A 271 -42.02 19.37 -27.06
CA ALA A 271 -42.93 19.81 -25.99
C ALA A 271 -42.63 19.15 -24.62
N SER A 272 -42.89 19.96 -23.59
CA SER A 272 -43.23 19.60 -22.21
C SER A 272 -42.12 19.23 -21.23
N GLN A 273 -41.78 20.26 -20.46
CA GLN A 273 -41.17 20.22 -19.14
C GLN A 273 -41.98 19.30 -18.21
N ALA A 274 -41.33 18.28 -17.69
CA ALA A 274 -41.73 17.58 -16.48
C ALA A 274 -40.50 17.53 -15.57
N THR A 275 -40.64 18.09 -14.37
CA THR A 275 -39.64 18.12 -13.31
C THR A 275 -39.33 16.67 -12.86
N PRO A 276 -38.08 16.16 -12.98
CA PRO A 276 -37.75 14.86 -12.42
C PRO A 276 -37.33 15.02 -10.96
N ALA A 277 -37.97 14.23 -10.11
CA ALA A 277 -37.51 13.92 -8.77
C ALA A 277 -36.06 13.41 -8.78
N ALA A 278 -35.34 13.71 -7.71
CA ALA A 278 -33.91 13.44 -7.53
C ALA A 278 -33.53 11.99 -7.87
N ALA A 279 -32.77 11.83 -8.95
CA ALA A 279 -32.08 10.59 -9.29
C ALA A 279 -30.81 10.43 -8.42
N PRO A 280 -30.38 9.20 -8.12
CA PRO A 280 -29.15 8.95 -7.37
C PRO A 280 -27.93 9.54 -8.09
N ASP A 281 -27.04 10.14 -7.29
CA ASP A 281 -25.87 10.89 -7.73
C ASP A 281 -25.01 10.10 -8.73
N THR A 282 -24.93 10.62 -9.95
CA THR A 282 -24.04 10.10 -10.99
C THR A 282 -22.59 10.53 -10.66
N PRO A 283 -21.59 9.65 -10.76
CA PRO A 283 -20.19 9.90 -10.35
C PRO A 283 -19.42 11.01 -11.11
N GLY A 284 -20.07 11.81 -11.96
CA GLY A 284 -19.44 12.91 -12.71
C GLY A 284 -19.58 14.31 -12.10
N ARG A 285 -20.44 14.52 -11.08
CA ARG A 285 -20.82 15.87 -10.63
C ARG A 285 -19.78 16.57 -9.74
N TRP A 286 -18.94 15.80 -9.04
CA TRP A 286 -18.01 16.31 -8.02
C TRP A 286 -16.69 16.85 -8.59
N LEU A 287 -16.39 16.53 -9.86
CA LEU A 287 -15.13 16.86 -10.54
C LEU A 287 -15.06 18.28 -11.12
N LYS A 288 -15.91 19.22 -10.66
CA LYS A 288 -15.87 20.61 -11.17
C LYS A 288 -14.52 21.28 -10.91
N GLU A 289 -13.84 20.89 -9.83
CA GLU A 289 -12.48 21.31 -9.52
C GLU A 289 -11.69 20.13 -8.94
N PRO A 290 -10.97 19.34 -9.75
CA PRO A 290 -10.27 18.14 -9.25
C PRO A 290 -9.18 18.48 -8.22
N TRP A 291 -8.69 19.73 -8.24
CA TRP A 291 -7.63 20.27 -7.38
C TRP A 291 -8.10 20.79 -6.02
N CYS A 292 -9.38 20.55 -5.67
CA CYS A 292 -9.86 20.84 -4.33
C CYS A 292 -9.07 20.01 -3.30
N GLY A 293 -8.49 20.69 -2.31
CA GLY A 293 -7.62 20.05 -1.33
C GLY A 293 -6.13 20.00 -1.68
N SER A 294 -5.73 20.29 -2.93
CA SER A 294 -4.30 20.42 -3.26
C SER A 294 -3.73 21.73 -2.74
N ASP A 295 -2.47 21.70 -2.28
CA ASP A 295 -1.75 22.87 -1.82
C ASP A 295 -1.73 23.97 -2.88
N VAL A 296 -2.29 25.14 -2.54
CA VAL A 296 -2.40 26.31 -3.42
C VAL A 296 -1.04 26.77 -3.94
N ARG A 297 0.04 26.55 -3.18
CA ARG A 297 1.40 26.98 -3.52
C ARG A 297 1.99 26.21 -4.70
N ILE A 298 1.59 24.95 -4.87
CA ILE A 298 2.10 24.08 -5.95
C ILE A 298 1.01 23.69 -6.96
N ARG A 299 -0.24 24.11 -6.75
CA ARG A 299 -1.39 23.74 -7.59
C ARG A 299 -1.16 24.02 -9.08
N ASP A 300 -0.57 25.16 -9.41
CA ASP A 300 -0.32 25.51 -10.82
C ASP A 300 0.81 24.68 -11.44
N GLN A 301 1.76 24.18 -10.64
CA GLN A 301 2.75 23.21 -11.08
C GLN A 301 2.08 21.85 -11.32
N LEU A 302 1.29 21.36 -10.37
CA LEU A 302 0.57 20.09 -10.50
C LEU A 302 -0.38 20.08 -11.71
N LYS A 303 -1.06 21.20 -11.98
CA LYS A 303 -1.92 21.35 -13.17
C LYS A 303 -1.19 21.14 -14.49
N ARG A 304 0.11 21.45 -14.54
CA ARG A 304 0.95 21.24 -15.72
C ARG A 304 1.50 19.83 -15.82
N ASP A 305 1.40 19.02 -14.75
CA ASP A 305 1.85 17.64 -14.72
C ASP A 305 0.70 16.68 -15.07
N PRO A 306 0.72 16.02 -16.25
CA PRO A 306 -0.30 15.05 -16.63
C PRO A 306 -0.34 13.83 -15.70
N ARG A 307 0.77 13.49 -15.03
CA ARG A 307 0.83 12.38 -14.06
C ARG A 307 0.03 12.74 -12.80
N ALA A 308 0.25 13.94 -12.27
CA ALA A 308 -0.51 14.45 -11.12
C ALA A 308 -2.02 14.49 -11.40
N MET A 309 -2.43 14.94 -12.60
CA MET A 309 -3.85 14.93 -12.99
C MET A 309 -4.45 13.51 -13.03
N ARG A 310 -3.72 12.52 -13.57
CA ARG A 310 -4.17 11.12 -13.60
C ARG A 310 -4.28 10.54 -12.19
N ALA A 311 -3.26 10.75 -11.36
CA ALA A 311 -3.24 10.29 -9.97
C ALA A 311 -4.41 10.89 -9.16
N LEU A 312 -4.66 12.19 -9.31
CA LEU A 312 -5.77 12.89 -8.66
C LEU A 312 -7.13 12.40 -9.15
N THR A 313 -7.28 12.11 -10.44
CA THR A 313 -8.50 11.52 -11.01
C THR A 313 -8.77 10.15 -10.39
N ARG A 314 -7.76 9.27 -10.32
CA ARG A 314 -7.88 7.95 -9.70
C ARG A 314 -8.18 8.04 -8.21
N PHE A 315 -7.57 8.98 -7.51
CA PHE A 315 -7.85 9.24 -6.10
C PHE A 315 -9.35 9.52 -5.90
N TRP A 316 -9.93 10.44 -6.67
CA TRP A 316 -11.36 10.77 -6.55
C TRP A 316 -12.28 9.62 -6.92
N GLN A 317 -11.90 8.81 -7.92
CA GLN A 317 -12.66 7.62 -8.32
C GLN A 317 -12.60 6.49 -7.28
N ALA A 318 -11.53 6.40 -6.51
CA ALA A 318 -11.32 5.35 -5.52
C ALA A 318 -11.96 5.65 -4.15
N LEU A 319 -12.49 6.85 -3.93
CA LEU A 319 -13.16 7.21 -2.69
C LEU A 319 -14.59 6.63 -2.65
N LYS A 320 -14.94 5.99 -1.54
CA LYS A 320 -16.30 5.48 -1.28
C LYS A 320 -17.31 6.62 -1.16
N ASN A 321 -16.90 7.73 -0.52
CA ASN A 321 -17.74 8.92 -0.36
C ASN A 321 -16.93 10.21 -0.64
N PRO A 322 -16.85 10.66 -1.90
CA PRO A 322 -16.15 11.90 -2.25
C PRO A 322 -16.71 13.15 -1.55
N GLY A 323 -18.01 13.15 -1.22
CA GLY A 323 -18.65 14.26 -0.52
C GLY A 323 -18.12 14.48 0.89
N GLU A 324 -17.91 13.38 1.64
CA GLU A 324 -17.27 13.42 2.97
C GLU A 324 -15.82 13.92 2.87
N ALA A 325 -15.06 13.43 1.89
CA ALA A 325 -13.69 13.89 1.66
C ALA A 325 -13.63 15.39 1.36
N LEU A 326 -14.54 15.91 0.53
CA LEU A 326 -14.66 17.35 0.25
C LEU A 326 -15.04 18.16 1.49
N ALA A 327 -15.94 17.64 2.33
CA ALA A 327 -16.30 18.30 3.59
C ALA A 327 -15.09 18.42 4.52
N LEU A 328 -14.29 17.36 4.63
CA LEU A 328 -13.08 17.33 5.44
C LEU A 328 -12.01 18.32 4.92
N LEU A 329 -11.79 18.37 3.60
CA LEU A 329 -10.85 19.33 2.99
C LEU A 329 -11.29 20.77 3.24
N ARG A 330 -12.57 21.09 3.07
CA ARG A 330 -13.12 22.42 3.34
C ARG A 330 -13.06 22.81 4.80
N GLU A 331 -13.14 21.84 5.71
CA GLU A 331 -12.97 22.08 7.14
C GLU A 331 -11.55 22.53 7.47
N ALA A 332 -10.53 21.82 6.99
CA ALA A 332 -9.14 22.25 7.15
C ALA A 332 -8.90 23.64 6.53
N GLU A 333 -9.42 23.90 5.33
CA GLU A 333 -9.32 25.23 4.69
C GLU A 333 -10.01 26.34 5.51
N ARG A 334 -11.15 26.05 6.15
CA ARG A 334 -11.85 26.99 7.04
C ARG A 334 -11.00 27.37 8.25
N TYR A 335 -10.38 26.39 8.93
CA TYR A 335 -9.51 26.69 10.07
C TYR A 335 -8.26 27.46 9.66
N TYR A 336 -7.65 27.12 8.52
CA TYR A 336 -6.51 27.86 7.98
C TYR A 336 -6.88 29.31 7.61
N SER A 337 -8.06 29.52 7.04
CA SER A 337 -8.52 30.86 6.61
C SER A 337 -9.20 31.67 7.74
N SER A 338 -9.30 31.11 8.94
CA SER A 338 -9.96 31.76 10.07
C SER A 338 -9.16 32.97 10.57
N ALA A 339 -9.85 33.98 11.10
CA ALA A 339 -9.21 35.18 11.64
C ALA A 339 -8.29 34.89 12.86
N THR A 340 -8.51 33.76 13.54
CA THR A 340 -7.69 33.25 14.64
C THR A 340 -6.52 32.39 14.18
N ALA A 341 -6.49 32.01 12.88
CA ALA A 341 -5.50 31.14 12.26
C ALA A 341 -5.19 29.90 13.10
N ASP A 342 -6.23 29.10 13.40
CA ASP A 342 -6.09 27.86 14.20
C ASP A 342 -5.14 26.85 13.54
N LEU A 343 -4.89 26.99 12.24
CA LEU A 343 -3.89 26.26 11.48
C LEU A 343 -2.92 27.20 10.79
N THR A 344 -1.66 26.78 10.73
CA THR A 344 -0.61 27.37 9.89
C THR A 344 0.01 26.30 9.00
N TYR A 345 0.74 26.68 7.96
CA TYR A 345 1.57 25.71 7.24
C TYR A 345 2.71 25.24 8.15
N ALA A 346 2.96 23.94 8.17
CA ALA A 346 4.10 23.39 8.90
C ALA A 346 5.40 23.94 8.30
N THR A 347 6.32 24.31 9.18
CA THR A 347 7.65 24.80 8.84
C THR A 347 8.70 23.99 9.60
N ARG A 348 9.85 23.80 8.96
CA ARG A 348 11.04 23.24 9.60
C ARG A 348 11.60 24.22 10.63
N PRO A 349 12.52 23.79 11.52
CA PRO A 349 13.19 24.68 12.48
C PRO A 349 13.92 25.87 11.83
N ASP A 350 14.32 25.76 10.56
CA ASP A 350 14.96 26.82 9.77
C ASP A 350 13.95 27.80 9.12
N GLY A 351 12.65 27.63 9.37
CA GLY A 351 11.57 28.45 8.83
C GLY A 351 11.12 28.05 7.42
N THR A 352 11.75 27.06 6.79
CA THR A 352 11.32 26.59 5.46
C THR A 352 10.00 25.83 5.55
N ALA A 353 9.11 26.01 4.56
CA ALA A 353 7.86 25.28 4.51
C ALA A 353 8.12 23.77 4.36
N LEU A 354 7.37 22.96 5.09
CA LEU A 354 7.46 21.50 5.03
C LEU A 354 6.84 20.95 3.74
N GLY A 355 5.89 21.71 3.15
CA GLY A 355 5.33 21.46 1.83
C GLY A 355 3.94 20.83 1.88
N HIS A 356 3.77 19.78 1.07
CA HIS A 356 2.52 19.06 0.85
C HIS A 356 2.78 17.55 0.86
N SER A 357 1.72 16.76 0.99
CA SER A 357 1.74 15.31 0.77
C SER A 357 2.22 14.96 -0.65
N ASP A 358 3.01 13.90 -0.78
CA ASP A 358 3.40 13.28 -2.06
C ASP A 358 2.27 12.47 -2.71
N GLU A 359 1.27 12.07 -1.92
CA GLU A 359 0.04 11.43 -2.42
C GLU A 359 -1.08 12.45 -2.71
N PRO A 360 -1.95 12.19 -3.72
CA PRO A 360 -3.22 12.89 -3.88
C PRO A 360 -4.06 12.89 -2.58
N PRO A 361 -4.74 14.01 -2.24
CA PRO A 361 -4.97 15.17 -3.09
C PRO A 361 -3.84 16.20 -3.09
N TYR A 362 -2.62 15.83 -2.64
CA TYR A 362 -1.48 16.74 -2.46
C TYR A 362 -1.80 17.82 -1.43
N ALA A 363 -2.41 17.40 -0.33
CA ALA A 363 -2.82 18.30 0.75
C ALA A 363 -1.60 18.97 1.40
N PRO A 364 -1.69 20.24 1.80
CA PRO A 364 -0.66 20.88 2.60
C PRO A 364 -0.40 20.10 3.88
N ILE A 365 0.82 20.24 4.40
CA ILE A 365 1.13 19.82 5.76
C ILE A 365 0.88 21.02 6.67
N TYR A 366 -0.09 20.87 7.57
CA TYR A 366 -0.50 21.88 8.52
C TYR A 366 0.16 21.65 9.87
N ARG A 367 0.29 22.73 10.63
CA ARG A 367 0.60 22.72 12.06
C ARG A 367 -0.54 23.42 12.79
N ALA A 368 -1.11 22.75 13.78
CA ALA A 368 -2.15 23.34 14.61
C ALA A 368 -1.56 24.38 15.56
N VAL A 369 -2.16 25.57 15.59
CA VAL A 369 -1.84 26.65 16.53
C VAL A 369 -2.70 26.51 17.77
N ASN A 370 -3.99 26.21 17.59
CA ASN A 370 -4.96 25.95 18.64
C ASN A 370 -5.54 24.54 18.47
N THR A 371 -6.19 24.02 19.52
CA THR A 371 -6.97 22.79 19.38
C THR A 371 -8.09 23.01 18.36
N CYS A 372 -8.18 22.15 17.35
CA CYS A 372 -9.24 22.20 16.35
C CYS A 372 -9.80 20.80 16.04
N GLU A 373 -11.06 20.75 15.64
CA GLU A 373 -11.73 19.51 15.22
C GLU A 373 -11.82 19.45 13.70
N ILE A 374 -11.19 18.45 13.08
CA ILE A 374 -11.21 18.23 11.62
C ILE A 374 -11.88 16.88 11.37
N GLY A 375 -13.14 16.92 10.95
CA GLY A 375 -14.02 15.75 10.91
C GLY A 375 -14.23 15.18 12.31
N VAL A 376 -13.80 13.94 12.52
CA VAL A 376 -13.87 13.25 13.83
C VAL A 376 -12.55 13.34 14.62
N PHE A 377 -11.56 14.06 14.11
CA PHE A 377 -10.22 14.12 14.68
C PHE A 377 -10.03 15.43 15.46
N THR A 378 -9.59 15.32 16.71
CA THR A 378 -9.10 16.46 17.50
C THR A 378 -7.60 16.58 17.28
N VAL A 379 -7.15 17.73 16.76
CA VAL A 379 -5.73 18.05 16.56
C VAL A 379 -5.29 19.04 17.63
N ASN A 380 -4.21 18.76 18.35
CA ASN A 380 -3.76 19.59 19.46
C ASN A 380 -2.75 20.65 19.02
N PRO A 381 -2.57 21.74 19.80
CA PRO A 381 -1.56 22.75 19.53
C PRO A 381 -0.16 22.14 19.36
N GLY A 382 0.50 22.48 18.25
CA GLY A 382 1.83 21.99 17.89
C GLY A 382 1.84 20.70 17.07
N ASP A 383 0.72 19.98 16.98
CA ASP A 383 0.63 18.79 16.13
C ASP A 383 0.76 19.18 14.66
N GLU A 384 1.50 18.37 13.91
CA GLU A 384 1.54 18.42 12.46
C GLU A 384 0.61 17.35 11.89
N PHE A 385 -0.09 17.70 10.82
CA PHE A 385 -0.97 16.75 10.13
C PHE A 385 -1.13 17.09 8.65
N THR A 386 -1.61 16.10 7.90
CA THR A 386 -2.09 16.29 6.52
C THR A 386 -3.30 15.38 6.26
N LEU A 387 -3.86 15.46 5.06
CA LEU A 387 -5.04 14.70 4.65
C LEU A 387 -4.63 13.67 3.60
N LEU A 388 -4.72 12.38 3.94
CA LEU A 388 -4.29 11.27 3.08
C LEU A 388 -5.41 10.27 2.83
N ARG A 389 -5.34 9.58 1.69
CA ARG A 389 -6.23 8.44 1.43
C ARG A 389 -5.80 7.26 2.31
N ARG A 390 -6.75 6.64 3.01
CA ARG A 390 -6.58 5.35 3.68
C ARG A 390 -7.70 4.43 3.23
N GLY A 391 -7.36 3.49 2.34
CA GLY A 391 -8.35 2.67 1.66
C GLY A 391 -9.28 3.52 0.77
N ALA A 392 -10.59 3.44 1.01
CA ALA A 392 -11.60 4.18 0.25
C ALA A 392 -12.04 5.51 0.92
N HIS A 393 -11.31 5.97 1.94
CA HIS A 393 -11.66 7.17 2.70
C HIS A 393 -10.48 8.16 2.71
N LEU A 394 -10.80 9.45 2.82
CA LEU A 394 -9.83 10.49 3.15
C LEU A 394 -9.83 10.68 4.68
N THR A 395 -8.66 10.71 5.29
CA THR A 395 -8.52 10.85 6.74
C THR A 395 -7.46 11.88 7.10
N VAL A 396 -7.59 12.46 8.30
CA VAL A 396 -6.52 13.21 8.95
C VAL A 396 -5.45 12.22 9.38
N VAL A 397 -4.20 12.52 9.07
CA VAL A 397 -3.02 11.78 9.52
C VAL A 397 -2.15 12.75 10.29
N THR A 398 -1.99 12.51 11.59
CA THR A 398 -1.09 13.27 12.47
C THR A 398 0.25 12.57 12.57
N GLY A 399 1.35 13.31 12.64
CA GLY A 399 2.68 12.75 12.78
C GLY A 399 3.77 13.79 12.60
N ARG A 400 5.03 13.37 12.71
CA ARG A 400 6.14 14.19 12.24
C ARG A 400 6.34 13.90 10.77
N PHE A 401 6.27 14.94 9.95
CA PHE A 401 6.48 14.80 8.53
C PHE A 401 7.90 15.21 8.21
N ASP A 402 8.63 14.35 7.52
CA ASP A 402 9.86 14.73 6.89
C ASP A 402 9.50 15.29 5.51
N SER A 403 9.86 16.55 5.28
CA SER A 403 10.25 17.10 3.97
C SER A 403 9.84 16.24 2.76
N THR A 404 8.73 16.54 2.08
CA THR A 404 8.62 16.10 0.69
C THR A 404 9.80 16.69 -0.08
N PRO A 405 10.56 15.90 -0.86
CA PRO A 405 11.48 16.49 -1.80
C PRO A 405 10.69 17.52 -2.63
N GLU A 406 11.28 18.68 -2.91
CA GLU A 406 10.80 19.52 -4.00
C GLU A 406 10.42 18.58 -5.14
N LEU A 407 9.24 18.76 -5.76
CA LEU A 407 8.88 18.05 -6.99
C LEU A 407 10.11 18.12 -7.90
N ILE A 408 10.95 17.08 -7.88
CA ILE A 408 12.08 16.95 -8.77
C ILE A 408 11.36 16.68 -10.07
N THR A 409 11.03 17.76 -10.77
CA THR A 409 10.95 17.74 -12.20
C THR A 409 12.26 17.09 -12.60
N ASP A 410 12.20 15.84 -13.03
CA ASP A 410 13.31 15.21 -13.72
C ASP A 410 13.93 16.26 -14.64
N ALA A 411 15.26 16.39 -14.60
CA ALA A 411 15.99 17.33 -15.44
C ALA A 411 15.39 17.27 -16.85
N PRO A 412 15.09 18.42 -17.50
CA PRO A 412 14.44 18.41 -18.80
C PRO A 412 15.22 17.47 -19.70
N GLU A 413 14.53 16.47 -20.26
CA GLU A 413 15.08 15.59 -21.28
C GLU A 413 15.76 16.50 -22.30
N ARG A 414 17.10 16.47 -22.33
CA ARG A 414 17.84 17.19 -23.35
C ARG A 414 17.49 16.54 -24.69
N PRO A 415 17.23 17.36 -25.72
CA PRO A 415 16.79 16.88 -27.03
C PRO A 415 17.76 15.89 -27.67
#